data_AF-D8J9Z9-F1
#
_entry.id   AF-D8J9Z9-F1
#
_cell.length_a   1.000
_cell.length_b   1.000
_cell.length_c   1.000
_cell.angle_alpha   90.00
_cell.angle_beta   90.00
_cell.angle_gamma   90.00
#
_symmetry.space_group_name_H-M   'P 1'
#
loop_
_entity.id
_entity.type
_entity.pdbx_description
1 polymer ?
#
loop_
_entity_poly.entity_id
_entity_poly.type
_entity_poly.pdbx_seq_one_letter_code
_entity_poly.pdbx_strand_id
1 'polypeptide(L)' 'MPFCQICGQEVSRGLGAPAHARKHKNDFERIVGRQPEDYDEVIAFYEGDLDEHEHEHPQLGEFDGSEH' A
#
# COMPACT_ATOMS: atom_id res chain seq x y z
N MET A 1 -1.99 -14.04 19.61
CA MET A 1 -2.03 -14.66 18.27
C MET A 1 -1.05 -13.95 17.34
N PRO A 2 -0.60 -14.51 16.20
CA PRO A 2 0.13 -13.74 15.20
C PRO A 2 -0.89 -12.86 14.46
N PHE A 3 -0.70 -11.55 14.53
CA PHE A 3 -1.48 -10.59 13.76
C PHE A 3 -0.79 -10.34 12.42
N CYS A 4 -1.56 -10.11 11.37
CA CYS A 4 -1.01 -9.69 10.09
C CYS A 4 -0.69 -8.19 10.13
N GLN A 5 0.54 -7.79 9.83
CA GLN A 5 0.92 -6.38 9.77
C GLN A 5 0.24 -5.61 8.64
N ILE A 6 -0.13 -6.29 7.54
CA ILE A 6 -0.76 -5.69 6.36
C ILE A 6 -2.21 -5.25 6.63
N CYS A 7 -3.01 -6.12 7.25
CA CYS A 7 -4.46 -5.90 7.40
C CYS A 7 -4.94 -5.88 8.86
N GLY A 8 -4.02 -6.00 9.83
CA GLY A 8 -4.33 -6.02 11.26
C GLY A 8 -5.16 -7.21 11.75
N GLN A 9 -5.49 -8.16 10.87
CA GLN A 9 -6.33 -9.30 11.23
C GLN A 9 -5.56 -10.35 12.03
N GLU A 10 -6.23 -10.97 13.00
CA GLU A 10 -5.72 -12.15 13.68
C GLU A 10 -5.63 -13.33 12.71
N VAL A 11 -4.44 -13.90 12.59
CA VAL A 11 -4.20 -15.07 11.75
C VAL A 11 -4.07 -16.29 12.64
N SER A 12 -4.84 -17.34 12.33
CA SER A 12 -4.74 -18.61 13.05
C SER A 12 -3.32 -19.18 12.94
N ARG A 13 -2.68 -19.48 14.08
CA ARG A 13 -1.38 -20.17 14.10
C ARG A 13 -1.49 -21.51 13.39
N GLY A 14 -0.59 -21.77 12.44
CA GLY A 14 -0.53 -23.00 11.65
C GLY A 14 -0.78 -22.75 10.17
N LEU A 15 -1.64 -23.58 9.56
CA LEU A 15 -1.93 -23.56 8.12
C LEU A 15 -2.66 -22.30 7.62
N GLY A 16 -3.19 -21.48 8.53
CA GLY A 16 -3.86 -20.21 8.20
C GLY A 16 -2.92 -19.11 7.73
N ALA A 17 -1.68 -19.07 8.24
CA ALA A 17 -0.68 -18.07 7.89
C ALA A 17 -0.25 -18.09 6.40
N PRO A 18 0.12 -19.24 5.80
CA PRO A 18 0.51 -19.28 4.39
C PRO A 18 -0.67 -19.01 3.44
N ALA A 19 -1.88 -19.45 3.79
CA ALA A 19 -3.09 -19.16 3.01
C ALA A 19 -3.41 -17.65 3.03
N HIS A 20 -3.24 -17.02 4.19
CA HIS A 20 -3.42 -15.58 4.35
C HIS A 20 -2.40 -14.77 3.54
N ALA A 21 -1.11 -15.14 3.59
CA ALA A 21 -0.06 -14.50 2.79
C ALA A 21 -0.31 -14.60 1.27
N ARG A 22 -0.83 -15.75 0.79
CA ARG A 22 -1.20 -15.92 -0.62
C ARG A 22 -2.32 -14.99 -1.07
N LYS A 23 -3.28 -14.68 -0.21
CA LYS A 23 -4.36 -13.74 -0.53
C LYS A 23 -3.80 -12.36 -0.85
N HIS A 24 -2.87 -11.86 -0.04
CA HIS A 24 -2.23 -10.56 -0.28
C HIS A 24 -1.40 -10.54 -1.56
N LYS A 25 -0.65 -11.62 -1.85
CA LYS A 25 0.09 -11.76 -3.12
C LYS A 25 -0.83 -11.72 -4.34
N ASN A 26 -1.96 -12.41 -4.29
CA ASN A 26 -2.91 -12.44 -5.41
C ASN A 26 -3.57 -11.06 -5.60
N ASP A 27 -3.91 -10.39 -4.49
CA ASP A 27 -4.51 -9.07 -4.56
C ASP A 27 -3.51 -8.03 -5.10
N PHE A 28 -2.24 -8.10 -4.68
CA PHE A 28 -1.15 -7.32 -5.28
C PHE A 28 -1.04 -7.55 -6.79
N GLU A 29 -1.01 -8.81 -7.23
CA GLU A 29 -0.94 -9.16 -8.66
C GLU A 29 -2.14 -8.60 -9.44
N ARG A 30 -3.33 -8.63 -8.85
CA ARG A 30 -4.55 -8.08 -9.45
C ARG A 30 -4.52 -6.55 -9.57
N ILE A 31 -3.90 -5.85 -8.62
CA ILE A 31 -3.85 -4.38 -8.61
C ILE A 31 -2.69 -3.85 -9.46
N VAL A 32 -1.49 -4.39 -9.25
CA VAL A 32 -0.26 -3.94 -9.92
C VAL A 32 -0.13 -4.55 -11.31
N GLY A 33 -0.76 -5.71 -11.56
CA GLY A 33 -0.68 -6.42 -12.83
C GLY A 33 0.59 -7.26 -13.02
N ARG A 34 1.39 -7.44 -11.96
CA ARG A 34 2.59 -8.29 -11.95
C ARG A 34 2.69 -9.11 -10.67
N GLN A 35 3.41 -10.23 -10.72
CA GLN A 35 3.73 -10.98 -9.51
C GLN A 35 4.72 -10.19 -8.64
N PRO A 36 4.52 -10.16 -7.31
CA PRO A 36 5.48 -9.57 -6.41
C PRO A 36 6.74 -10.44 -6.41
N GLU A 37 7.90 -9.79 -6.49
CA GLU A 37 9.20 -10.47 -6.45
C GLU A 37 9.41 -11.10 -5.07
N ASP A 38 9.04 -10.37 -4.02
CA ASP A 38 9.12 -10.82 -2.63
C ASP A 38 7.89 -10.44 -1.80
N TYR A 39 7.74 -11.07 -0.64
CA TYR A 39 6.64 -10.73 0.27
C TYR A 39 6.79 -9.34 0.87
N ASP A 40 8.03 -8.83 0.95
CA ASP A 40 8.34 -7.47 1.40
C ASP A 40 7.71 -6.40 0.49
N GLU A 41 7.71 -6.63 -0.84
CA GLU A 41 7.07 -5.73 -1.80
C GLU A 41 5.55 -5.65 -1.59
N VAL A 42 4.93 -6.78 -1.22
CA VAL A 42 3.51 -6.80 -0.86
C VAL A 42 3.29 -5.99 0.42
N ILE A 43 4.16 -6.14 1.42
CA ILE A 43 4.07 -5.35 2.65
C ILE A 43 4.20 -3.85 2.34
N ALA A 44 5.23 -3.44 1.60
CA ALA A 44 5.48 -2.06 1.20
C ALA A 44 4.30 -1.44 0.42
N PHE A 45 3.68 -2.22 -0.48
CA PHE A 45 2.48 -1.80 -1.21
C PHE A 45 1.30 -1.45 -0.29
N TYR A 46 1.08 -2.24 0.75
CA TYR A 46 -0.03 -2.02 1.67
C TYR A 46 0.30 -1.05 2.81
N GLU A 47 1.57 -0.92 3.20
CA GLU A 47 2.02 0.11 4.14
C GLU A 47 2.03 1.52 3.50
N GLY A 48 1.87 1.61 2.18
CA GLY A 48 1.90 2.88 1.45
C GLY A 48 3.32 3.38 1.18
N ASP A 49 4.33 2.53 1.31
CA ASP A 49 5.74 2.88 1.04
C ASP A 49 6.08 2.85 -0.47
N LEU A 50 5.16 2.31 -1.29
CA LEU A 50 5.17 2.54 -2.75
C LEU A 50 4.50 3.87 -3.15
N ASP A 51 4.09 4.70 -2.19
CA ASP A 51 3.61 6.06 -2.39
C ASP A 51 4.77 7.06 -2.30
N GLU A 52 5.65 7.03 -3.31
CA GLU A 52 6.31 8.26 -3.72
C GLU A 52 5.92 8.52 -5.17
N HIS A 53 4.72 9.09 -5.37
CA HIS A 53 4.55 10.20 -6.31
C HIS A 53 3.22 10.94 -6.09
N GLU A 54 3.39 12.15 -5.50
CA GLU A 54 2.58 13.35 -5.74
C GLU A 54 1.23 13.47 -5.01
N HIS A 55 1.29 13.72 -3.70
CA HIS A 55 0.26 14.54 -3.04
C HIS A 55 0.80 15.89 -2.57
N GLU A 56 1.69 16.48 -3.36
CA GLU A 56 2.01 17.89 -3.27
C GLU A 56 2.04 18.50 -4.68
N HIS A 57 0.96 19.19 -5.05
CA HIS A 57 1.07 20.37 -5.90
C HIS A 57 1.13 21.59 -4.97
N PRO A 58 2.29 21.99 -4.40
CA PRO A 58 2.42 23.33 -3.90
C PRO A 58 2.74 24.26 -5.09
N GLN A 59 2.02 25.38 -5.14
CA GLN A 59 2.24 26.56 -5.97
C GLN A 59 1.72 26.54 -7.42
N LEU A 60 0.46 26.97 -7.58
CA LEU A 60 0.22 28.07 -8.53
C LEU A 60 0.01 29.34 -7.70
N GLY A 61 1.08 30.11 -7.60
CA GLY A 61 0.96 31.51 -7.22
C GLY A 61 0.23 32.24 -8.33
N GLU A 62 -0.91 32.83 -8.00
CA GLU A 62 -1.46 33.94 -8.76
C GLU A 62 -1.31 35.21 -7.92
N PHE A 63 -0.35 35.98 -8.40
CA PHE A 63 -0.02 37.35 -8.11
C PHE A 63 -1.11 38.29 -8.66
N ASP A 64 -1.23 39.41 -7.97
CA ASP A 64 -1.66 40.73 -8.45
C ASP A 64 -3.14 40.94 -8.83
N GLY A 65 -3.77 41.87 -8.12
CA GLY A 65 -5.13 42.33 -8.41
C GLY A 65 -5.65 43.30 -7.36
N SER A 66 -5.14 44.54 -7.43
CA SER A 66 -5.75 45.73 -6.81
C SER A 66 -7.27 45.75 -6.97
N GLU A 67 -8.03 46.32 -6.03
CA GLU A 67 -9.10 47.31 -6.32
C GLU A 67 -9.79 47.90 -5.08
N HIS A 68 -9.68 49.24 -4.99
CA HIS A 68 -10.58 50.28 -4.45
C HIS A 68 -11.04 50.28 -2.98
#